data_AF-A0A7J6XAN4-F1
#
_entry.id   AF-A0A7J6XAN4-F1
#
_cell.length_a   1.000
_cell.length_b   1.000
_cell.length_c   1.000
_cell.angle_alpha   90.00
_cell.angle_beta   90.00
_cell.angle_gamma   90.00
#
_symmetry.space_group_name_H-M   'P 1'
#
loop_
_entity.id
_entity.type
_entity.pdbx_description
1 polymer ?
#
loop_
_entity_poly.entity_id
_entity_poly.type
_entity_poly.pdbx_seq_one_letter_code
_entity_poly.pdbx_strand_id
1 'polypeptide(L)'
;IPLPKWATEEIDKDPDLTYTDQWGRKNYEYISLGCDTLPVLKGRTPIQCYADFMRAFRDNFQHLLGDTIVEIQVGMGRPARERFDTPHSLSRMEPGNFQELELSNVMTRYIACNISFSIYDRYVTSLYMRSSLKAATEVAGKPEWGTSGPTDAGEYNNWPEDTQFFRRANGGWDSPYG
;
A
#
# COMPACT_ATOMS: atom_id res chain seq x y z
N ILE A 1 15.42 -11.50 3.26
CA ILE A 1 15.13 -12.42 2.13
C ILE A 1 14.40 -11.59 1.09
N PRO A 2 14.93 -11.41 -0.13
CA PRO A 2 14.28 -10.62 -1.17
C PRO A 2 13.12 -11.38 -1.82
N LEU A 3 12.36 -10.68 -2.69
CA LEU A 3 11.41 -11.33 -3.58
C LEU A 3 12.08 -12.43 -4.44
N PRO A 4 11.34 -13.45 -4.89
CA PRO A 4 11.88 -14.47 -5.77
C PRO A 4 12.54 -13.85 -7.01
N LYS A 5 13.69 -14.40 -7.44
CA LYS A 5 14.46 -13.87 -8.58
C LYS A 5 13.62 -13.67 -9.84
N TRP A 6 12.70 -14.58 -10.11
CA TRP A 6 11.83 -14.48 -11.29
C TRP A 6 10.89 -13.28 -11.25
N ALA A 7 10.54 -12.78 -10.06
CA ALA A 7 9.72 -11.58 -9.89
C ALA A 7 10.59 -10.32 -9.99
N THR A 8 11.79 -10.34 -9.41
CA THR A 8 12.74 -9.22 -9.55
C THR A 8 13.17 -9.02 -11.00
N GLU A 9 13.32 -10.09 -11.79
CA GLU A 9 13.56 -10.01 -13.24
C GLU A 9 12.43 -9.29 -14.01
N GLU A 10 11.17 -9.44 -13.60
CA GLU A 10 10.07 -8.69 -14.22
C GLU A 10 10.05 -7.24 -13.76
N ILE A 11 10.39 -6.98 -12.49
CA ILE A 11 10.59 -5.61 -11.96
C ILE A 11 11.74 -4.89 -12.70
N ASP A 12 12.82 -5.59 -13.06
CA ASP A 12 13.93 -4.98 -13.80
C ASP A 12 13.52 -4.57 -15.22
N LYS A 13 12.54 -5.27 -15.82
CA LYS A 13 11.96 -4.92 -17.13
C LYS A 13 10.94 -3.79 -17.03
N ASP A 14 10.08 -3.85 -16.02
CA ASP A 14 9.08 -2.84 -15.71
C ASP A 14 9.21 -2.42 -14.23
N PRO A 15 10.04 -1.41 -13.95
CA PRO A 15 10.25 -1.00 -12.58
C PRO A 15 9.04 -0.26 -11.99
N ASP A 16 7.97 -0.01 -12.75
CA ASP A 16 6.71 0.54 -12.23
C ASP A 16 5.81 -0.54 -11.59
N LEU A 17 6.24 -1.81 -11.63
CA LEU A 17 5.70 -2.87 -10.78
C LEU A 17 6.01 -2.65 -9.30
N THR A 18 6.93 -1.74 -8.99
CA THR A 18 7.25 -1.36 -7.62
C THR A 18 6.62 -0.04 -7.22
N TYR A 19 6.47 0.09 -5.93
CA TYR A 19 6.16 1.32 -5.25
C TYR A 19 7.27 2.36 -5.45
N THR A 20 6.90 3.59 -5.81
CA THR A 20 7.82 4.70 -6.03
C THR A 20 7.42 5.89 -5.16
N ASP A 21 8.39 6.47 -4.44
CA ASP A 21 8.16 7.67 -3.63
C ASP A 21 8.10 8.95 -4.48
N GLN A 22 7.75 10.09 -3.86
CA GLN A 22 7.69 11.39 -4.57
C GLN A 22 9.06 11.89 -5.07
N TRP A 23 10.17 11.34 -4.58
CA TRP A 23 11.53 11.64 -5.06
C TRP A 23 12.00 10.64 -6.13
N GLY A 24 11.14 9.73 -6.59
CA GLY A 24 11.46 8.74 -7.61
C GLY A 24 12.20 7.51 -7.10
N ARG A 25 12.32 7.33 -5.78
CA ARG A 25 12.97 6.14 -5.19
C ARG A 25 12.04 4.94 -5.25
N LYS A 26 12.58 3.82 -5.75
CA LYS A 26 11.81 2.58 -5.95
C LYS A 26 12.02 1.60 -4.81
N ASN A 27 10.93 0.93 -4.42
CA ASN A 27 10.92 -0.04 -3.34
C ASN A 27 10.78 -1.47 -3.87
N TYR A 28 11.87 -2.23 -3.80
CA TYR A 28 11.96 -3.59 -4.32
C TYR A 28 11.51 -4.67 -3.31
N GLU A 29 11.01 -4.28 -2.14
CA GLU A 29 10.58 -5.22 -1.10
C GLU A 29 9.17 -5.79 -1.36
N TYR A 30 8.35 -5.11 -2.18
CA TYR A 30 6.97 -5.52 -2.43
C TYR A 30 6.47 -5.08 -3.82
N ILE A 31 5.59 -5.88 -4.43
CA ILE A 31 4.96 -5.58 -5.73
C ILE A 31 3.77 -4.65 -5.48
N SER A 32 3.64 -3.57 -6.25
CA SER A 32 2.56 -2.61 -6.06
C SER A 32 1.18 -3.24 -6.25
N LEU A 33 0.25 -2.96 -5.35
CA LEU A 33 -1.15 -3.38 -5.47
C LEU A 33 -1.80 -2.87 -6.76
N GLY A 34 -1.28 -1.78 -7.34
CA GLY A 34 -1.80 -1.21 -8.57
C GLY A 34 -1.79 -2.18 -9.75
N CYS A 35 -0.98 -3.25 -9.67
CA CYS A 35 -0.91 -4.28 -10.69
C CYS A 35 -1.50 -5.63 -10.27
N ASP A 36 -2.20 -5.73 -9.12
CA ASP A 36 -2.71 -6.99 -8.57
C ASP A 36 -3.56 -7.82 -9.55
N THR A 37 -4.27 -7.13 -10.44
CA THR A 37 -5.17 -7.74 -11.43
C THR A 37 -4.56 -7.84 -12.84
N LEU A 38 -3.32 -7.38 -13.03
CA LEU A 38 -2.65 -7.32 -14.33
C LEU A 38 -1.66 -8.49 -14.48
N PRO A 39 -1.58 -9.15 -15.65
CA PRO A 39 -0.76 -10.35 -15.86
C PRO A 39 0.73 -10.04 -16.08
N VAL A 40 1.32 -9.28 -15.17
CA VAL A 40 2.67 -8.70 -15.26
C VAL A 40 3.79 -9.64 -14.79
N LEU A 41 3.45 -10.79 -14.23
CA LEU A 41 4.40 -11.75 -13.66
C LEU A 41 4.50 -13.01 -14.53
N LYS A 42 5.22 -12.90 -15.65
CA LYS A 42 5.36 -13.98 -16.65
C LYS A 42 3.99 -14.53 -17.10
N GLY A 43 3.03 -13.63 -17.32
CA GLY A 43 1.66 -13.96 -17.75
C GLY A 43 0.68 -14.25 -16.62
N ARG A 44 1.12 -14.26 -15.35
CA ARG A 44 0.24 -14.35 -14.17
C ARG A 44 0.07 -13.00 -13.51
N THR A 45 -1.03 -12.83 -12.77
CA THR A 45 -1.23 -11.65 -11.92
C THR A 45 -0.59 -11.85 -10.53
N PRO A 46 -0.23 -10.77 -9.81
CA PRO A 46 0.23 -10.87 -8.42
C PRO A 46 -0.76 -11.62 -7.53
N ILE A 47 -2.07 -11.32 -7.62
CA ILE A 47 -3.08 -12.01 -6.79
C ILE A 47 -3.19 -13.51 -7.10
N GLN A 48 -2.99 -13.91 -8.37
CA GLN A 48 -2.90 -15.32 -8.73
C GLN A 48 -1.69 -15.98 -8.08
N CYS A 49 -0.52 -15.32 -8.12
CA CYS A 49 0.70 -15.83 -7.50
C CYS A 49 0.55 -15.99 -5.97
N TYR A 50 -0.08 -15.03 -5.29
CA TYR A 50 -0.38 -15.12 -3.85
C TYR A 50 -1.36 -16.26 -3.55
N ALA A 51 -2.44 -16.39 -4.34
CA ALA A 51 -3.41 -17.45 -4.17
C ALA A 51 -2.79 -18.84 -4.39
N ASP A 52 -1.97 -19.00 -5.43
CA ASP A 52 -1.28 -20.26 -5.72
C ASP A 52 -0.31 -20.64 -4.60
N PHE A 53 0.42 -19.67 -4.05
CA PHE A 53 1.28 -19.89 -2.89
C PHE A 53 0.49 -20.35 -1.66
N MET A 54 -0.62 -19.69 -1.33
CA MET A 54 -1.47 -20.08 -0.20
C MET A 54 -2.12 -21.46 -0.38
N ARG A 55 -2.53 -21.80 -1.62
CA ARG A 55 -3.02 -23.15 -1.94
C ARG A 55 -1.92 -24.21 -1.74
N ALA A 56 -0.72 -23.96 -2.27
CA ALA A 56 0.41 -24.86 -2.08
C ALA A 56 0.78 -25.01 -0.59
N PHE A 57 0.78 -23.92 0.18
CA PHE A 57 0.99 -23.97 1.62
C PHE A 57 -0.06 -24.86 2.30
N ARG A 58 -1.35 -24.64 2.04
CA ARG A 58 -2.44 -25.46 2.57
C ARG A 58 -2.24 -26.93 2.22
N ASP A 59 -1.98 -27.26 0.96
CA ASP A 59 -1.91 -28.65 0.49
C ASP A 59 -0.71 -29.40 1.10
N ASN A 60 0.42 -28.72 1.28
CA ASN A 60 1.61 -29.32 1.91
C ASN A 60 1.47 -29.48 3.43
N PHE A 61 0.86 -28.50 4.10
CA PHE A 61 0.77 -28.46 5.56
C PHE A 61 -0.62 -28.82 6.10
N GLN A 62 -1.50 -29.39 5.27
CA GLN A 62 -2.88 -29.73 5.65
C GLN A 62 -2.99 -30.55 6.94
N HIS A 63 -2.01 -31.41 7.20
CA HIS A 63 -1.95 -32.29 8.37
C HIS A 63 -1.63 -31.53 9.68
N LEU A 64 -1.18 -30.28 9.60
CA LEU A 64 -0.87 -29.40 10.72
C LEU A 64 -1.93 -28.32 10.93
N LEU A 65 -2.80 -28.09 9.93
CA LEU A 65 -3.83 -27.05 9.99
C LEU A 65 -4.91 -27.41 11.01
N GLY A 66 -5.28 -26.44 11.86
CA GLY A 66 -6.31 -26.59 12.88
C GLY A 66 -5.84 -27.14 14.23
N ASP A 67 -4.56 -27.51 14.34
CA ASP A 67 -3.95 -27.95 15.61
C ASP A 67 -2.61 -27.23 15.83
N THR A 68 -1.60 -27.55 15.03
CA THR A 68 -0.29 -26.89 15.14
C THR A 68 -0.32 -25.49 14.52
N ILE A 69 -0.94 -25.36 13.34
CA ILE A 69 -1.13 -24.09 12.64
C ILE A 69 -2.57 -23.65 12.90
N VAL A 70 -2.75 -22.71 13.81
CA VAL A 70 -4.08 -22.21 14.23
C VAL A 70 -4.43 -20.85 13.62
N GLU A 71 -3.44 -20.15 13.06
CA GLU A 71 -3.62 -18.81 12.50
C GLU A 71 -2.73 -18.62 11.26
N ILE A 72 -3.24 -17.86 10.28
CA ILE A 72 -2.51 -17.46 9.08
C ILE A 72 -2.62 -15.94 8.95
N GLN A 73 -1.48 -15.25 9.04
CA GLN A 73 -1.39 -13.83 8.75
C GLN A 73 -0.93 -13.63 7.29
N VAL A 74 -1.76 -12.96 6.49
CA VAL A 74 -1.43 -12.66 5.09
C VAL A 74 -0.79 -11.27 5.02
N GLY A 75 0.47 -11.21 4.58
CA GLY A 75 1.19 -9.94 4.42
C GLY A 75 0.68 -9.13 3.22
N MET A 76 0.15 -7.94 3.48
CA MET A 76 -0.45 -7.04 2.48
C MET A 76 0.46 -5.86 2.08
N GLY A 77 1.76 -5.96 2.37
CA GLY A 77 2.73 -4.91 2.10
C GLY A 77 4.03 -5.11 2.85
N ARG A 78 4.86 -4.07 2.89
CA ARG A 78 6.04 -4.07 3.76
C ARG A 78 5.63 -4.21 5.22
N PRO A 79 6.42 -4.91 6.05
CA PRO A 79 6.26 -4.82 7.49
C PRO A 79 6.37 -3.35 7.90
N ALA A 80 5.43 -2.86 8.71
CA ALA A 80 5.64 -1.62 9.44
C ALA A 80 6.87 -1.87 10.33
N ARG A 81 8.02 -1.30 9.96
CA ARG A 81 9.25 -1.47 10.74
C ARG A 81 8.96 -0.97 12.16
N GLU A 82 9.15 -1.83 13.15
CA GLU A 82 9.08 -1.47 14.56
C GLU A 82 9.97 -0.25 14.81
N ARG A 83 9.39 0.74 15.49
CA ARG A 83 10.00 2.02 15.82
C ARG A 83 11.22 1.83 16.71
N PHE A 84 12.42 1.93 16.14
CA PHE A 84 13.68 2.26 16.78
C PHE A 84 14.50 2.99 15.69
N ASP A 85 14.75 4.30 15.69
CA ASP A 85 15.28 5.16 16.76
C ASP A 85 14.76 6.61 16.62
N THR A 86 13.98 7.09 17.57
CA THR A 86 13.98 8.52 17.97
C THR A 86 13.66 8.59 19.47
N PRO A 87 14.44 9.31 20.31
CA PRO A 87 14.24 9.33 21.77
C PRO A 87 12.98 10.07 22.24
N HIS A 88 12.16 10.62 21.34
CA HIS A 88 11.05 11.48 21.69
C HIS A 88 9.86 11.24 20.77
N SER A 89 9.07 10.19 21.03
CA SER A 89 7.60 10.17 20.82
C SER A 89 7.02 8.76 20.89
N LEU A 90 7.09 8.12 22.05
CA LEU A 90 6.27 6.94 22.31
C LEU A 90 5.69 6.98 23.71
N SER A 91 4.71 7.86 23.88
CA SER A 91 3.69 7.69 24.90
C SER A 91 2.36 8.02 24.22
N ARG A 92 1.52 6.98 24.07
CA ARG A 92 0.11 7.00 23.63
C ARG A 92 -0.13 6.86 22.12
N MET A 93 -0.09 5.61 21.66
CA MET A 93 -1.03 5.15 20.64
C MET A 93 -1.68 3.88 21.19
N GLU A 94 -2.94 3.98 21.62
CA GLU A 94 -3.74 2.86 22.11
C GLU A 94 -4.07 1.91 20.93
N PRO A 95 -3.99 0.58 21.12
CA PRO A 95 -4.36 -0.39 20.10
C PRO A 95 -5.89 -0.52 20.08
N GLY A 96 -6.58 0.10 19.13
CA GLY A 96 -8.05 0.01 19.14
C GLY A 96 -8.84 0.42 17.90
N ASN A 97 -8.31 1.21 16.96
CA ASN A 97 -9.14 1.71 15.86
C ASN A 97 -8.53 1.41 14.48
N PHE A 98 -8.53 0.14 14.08
CA PHE A 98 -8.60 -0.21 12.66
C PHE A 98 -10.04 -0.62 12.39
N GLN A 99 -10.89 0.36 12.07
CA GLN A 99 -12.16 0.05 11.44
C GLN A 99 -11.81 -0.59 10.09
N GLU A 100 -12.29 -1.81 9.82
CA GLU A 100 -12.29 -2.40 8.48
C GLU A 100 -12.98 -1.41 7.54
N LEU A 101 -12.20 -0.58 6.86
CA LEU A 101 -12.68 0.14 5.70
C LEU A 101 -12.88 -0.91 4.62
N GLU A 102 -14.12 -1.15 4.22
CA GLU A 102 -14.39 -1.81 2.94
C GLU A 102 -13.75 -0.94 1.85
N LEU A 103 -12.54 -1.33 1.42
CA LEU A 103 -11.76 -0.65 0.39
C LEU A 103 -12.39 -0.94 -0.98
N SER A 104 -13.58 -0.41 -1.21
CA SER A 104 -14.39 -0.64 -2.40
C SER A 104 -13.92 0.16 -3.61
N ASN A 105 -13.16 1.25 -3.41
CA ASN A 105 -12.67 2.09 -4.49
C ASN A 105 -11.14 2.34 -4.44
N VAL A 106 -10.59 2.73 -5.59
CA VAL A 106 -9.15 2.93 -5.83
C VAL A 106 -8.58 4.03 -4.94
N MET A 107 -9.35 5.09 -4.63
CA MET A 107 -8.91 6.19 -3.78
C MET A 107 -8.79 5.76 -2.32
N THR A 108 -9.76 5.01 -1.79
CA THR A 108 -9.65 4.47 -0.43
C THR A 108 -8.51 3.47 -0.33
N ARG A 109 -8.23 2.67 -1.37
CA ARG A 109 -7.03 1.80 -1.44
C ARG A 109 -5.74 2.60 -1.51
N TYR A 110 -5.72 3.67 -2.30
CA TYR A 110 -4.60 4.60 -2.42
C TYR A 110 -4.32 5.24 -1.05
N ILE A 111 -5.33 5.78 -0.38
CA ILE A 111 -5.24 6.40 0.94
C ILE A 111 -4.84 5.37 2.00
N ALA A 112 -5.47 4.19 2.05
CA ALA A 112 -5.14 3.13 3.00
C ALA A 112 -3.72 2.62 2.82
N CYS A 113 -3.21 2.52 1.60
CA CYS A 113 -1.80 2.21 1.37
C CYS A 113 -0.88 3.35 1.78
N ASN A 114 -1.19 4.61 1.46
CA ASN A 114 -0.41 5.74 1.96
C ASN A 114 -0.42 5.83 3.51
N ILE A 115 -1.50 5.40 4.17
CA ILE A 115 -1.61 5.29 5.63
C ILE A 115 -0.81 4.08 6.17
N SER A 116 -0.92 2.91 5.54
CA SER A 116 -0.21 1.69 5.98
C SER A 116 1.30 1.72 5.68
N PHE A 117 1.74 2.56 4.73
CA PHE A 117 3.14 2.87 4.46
C PHE A 117 3.70 4.03 5.33
N SER A 118 2.87 4.64 6.19
CA SER A 118 3.33 5.61 7.18
C SER A 118 4.01 4.86 8.32
N ILE A 119 5.34 4.98 8.48
CA ILE A 119 5.89 6.08 9.30
C ILE A 119 6.97 6.89 8.56
N TYR A 120 7.37 6.52 7.33
CA TYR A 120 8.48 7.20 6.63
C TYR A 120 8.31 7.40 5.13
N ASP A 121 7.24 6.89 4.50
CA ASP A 121 7.15 6.80 3.04
C ASP A 121 5.73 7.24 2.57
N ARG A 122 5.41 8.54 2.71
CA ARG A 122 4.03 9.06 2.63
C ARG A 122 3.51 9.49 1.24
N TYR A 123 4.21 9.15 0.15
CA TYR A 123 3.67 9.26 -1.22
C TYR A 123 4.18 8.12 -2.09
N VAL A 124 3.88 6.91 -1.66
CA VAL A 124 4.38 5.72 -2.32
C VAL A 124 3.30 5.20 -3.26
N THR A 125 3.52 5.38 -4.55
CA THR A 125 2.56 5.00 -5.59
C THR A 125 3.30 4.33 -6.74
N SER A 126 2.64 3.41 -7.44
CA SER A 126 3.14 2.98 -8.75
C SER A 126 2.46 3.76 -9.88
N LEU A 127 3.05 3.71 -11.07
CA LEU A 127 2.42 4.23 -12.28
C LEU A 127 1.03 3.60 -12.51
N TYR A 128 0.87 2.31 -12.21
CA TYR A 128 -0.42 1.63 -12.29
C TYR A 128 -1.47 2.21 -11.35
N MET A 129 -1.10 2.54 -10.10
CA MET A 129 -2.02 3.19 -9.17
C MET A 129 -2.43 4.58 -9.64
N ARG A 130 -1.47 5.36 -10.16
CA ARG A 130 -1.74 6.69 -10.72
C ARG A 130 -2.63 6.62 -11.96
N SER A 131 -2.41 5.64 -12.83
CA SER A 131 -3.25 5.43 -14.01
C SER A 131 -4.67 5.04 -13.64
N SER A 132 -4.82 4.17 -12.64
CA SER A 132 -6.13 3.78 -12.10
C SER A 132 -6.86 4.96 -11.45
N LEU A 133 -6.13 5.78 -10.68
CA LEU A 133 -6.66 7.00 -10.09
C LEU A 133 -7.17 7.97 -11.17
N LYS A 134 -6.35 8.26 -12.18
CA LYS A 134 -6.73 9.15 -13.28
C LYS A 134 -8.00 8.68 -13.99
N ALA A 135 -8.11 7.38 -14.28
CA ALA A 135 -9.31 6.82 -14.90
C ALA A 135 -10.55 6.98 -14.00
N ALA A 136 -10.41 6.77 -12.69
CA ALA A 136 -11.52 6.94 -11.74
C ALA A 136 -11.99 8.39 -11.66
N THR A 137 -11.06 9.36 -11.68
CA THR A 137 -11.39 10.78 -11.60
C THR A 137 -12.02 11.31 -12.88
N GLU A 138 -11.63 10.77 -14.05
CA GLU A 138 -12.30 11.05 -15.32
C GLU A 138 -13.77 10.58 -15.29
N VAL A 139 -14.03 9.37 -14.79
CA VAL A 139 -15.40 8.84 -14.62
C VAL A 139 -16.21 9.66 -13.62
N ALA A 140 -15.58 10.17 -12.56
CA ALA A 140 -16.22 11.04 -11.58
C ALA A 140 -16.47 12.48 -12.10
N GLY A 141 -16.04 12.81 -13.31
CA GLY A 141 -16.15 14.17 -13.87
C GLY A 141 -15.23 15.19 -13.20
N LYS A 142 -14.14 14.72 -12.59
CA LYS A 142 -13.15 15.50 -11.83
C LYS A 142 -11.72 15.20 -12.28
N PRO A 143 -11.39 15.25 -13.58
CA PRO A 143 -10.09 14.84 -14.11
C PRO A 143 -8.89 15.54 -13.44
N GLU A 144 -9.09 16.75 -12.92
CA GLU A 144 -8.08 17.52 -12.19
C GLU A 144 -7.60 16.84 -10.90
N TRP A 145 -8.44 16.00 -10.28
CA TRP A 145 -8.13 15.29 -9.03
C TRP A 145 -7.15 14.13 -9.21
N GLY A 146 -7.01 13.59 -10.43
CA GLY A 146 -6.20 12.40 -10.71
C GLY A 146 -4.77 12.68 -11.15
N THR A 147 -4.32 13.95 -11.10
CA THR A 147 -3.01 14.36 -11.60
C THR A 147 -1.87 14.02 -10.64
N SER A 148 -2.13 14.12 -9.34
CA SER A 148 -1.20 13.79 -8.25
C SER A 148 -1.96 13.37 -6.99
N GLY A 149 -1.22 12.94 -5.96
CA GLY A 149 -1.77 12.89 -4.61
C GLY A 149 -2.04 14.29 -4.03
N PRO A 150 -2.57 14.38 -2.80
CA PRO A 150 -2.87 15.64 -2.14
C PRO A 150 -1.60 16.49 -2.01
N THR A 151 -1.62 17.74 -2.47
CA THR A 151 -0.45 18.64 -2.44
C THR A 151 -0.21 19.26 -1.07
N ASP A 152 -1.16 19.10 -0.15
CA ASP A 152 -1.24 19.74 1.16
C ASP A 152 -1.07 18.73 2.32
N ALA A 153 -0.59 17.52 2.00
CA ALA A 153 -0.35 16.43 2.95
C ALA A 153 1.03 16.48 3.63
N GLY A 154 1.86 17.51 3.36
CA GLY A 154 3.15 17.72 4.01
C GLY A 154 4.27 16.79 3.54
N GLU A 155 5.34 16.68 4.33
CA GLU A 155 6.55 15.88 4.11
C GLU A 155 6.68 14.72 5.11
N TYR A 156 7.68 13.85 4.91
CA TYR A 156 7.88 12.60 5.67
C TYR A 156 7.74 12.75 7.20
N ASN A 157 8.32 13.81 7.76
CA ASN A 157 8.45 14.00 9.20
C ASN A 157 7.43 14.96 9.81
N ASN A 158 6.39 15.37 9.08
CA ASN A 158 5.34 16.20 9.66
C ASN A 158 4.40 15.38 10.55
N TRP A 159 3.98 15.99 11.67
CA TRP A 159 2.85 15.48 12.44
C TRP A 159 1.56 15.66 11.66
N PRO A 160 0.60 14.73 11.73
CA PRO A 160 -0.68 14.87 11.02
C PRO A 160 -1.37 16.21 11.28
N GLU A 161 -1.36 16.70 12.52
CA GLU A 161 -1.96 17.99 12.90
C GLU A 161 -1.23 19.21 12.32
N ASP A 162 0.03 19.06 11.90
CA ASP A 162 0.80 20.12 11.24
C ASP A 162 0.52 20.20 9.73
N THR A 163 -0.23 19.25 9.17
CA THR A 163 -0.56 19.20 7.74
C THR A 163 -1.99 19.69 7.50
N GLN A 164 -2.23 20.35 6.36
CA GLN A 164 -3.59 20.79 6.01
C GLN A 164 -4.47 19.61 5.60
N PHE A 165 -3.89 18.60 4.95
CA PHE A 165 -4.64 17.43 4.53
C PHE A 165 -5.03 16.52 5.70
N PHE A 166 -4.10 16.16 6.61
CA PHE A 166 -4.34 15.11 7.63
C PHE A 166 -4.77 15.62 9.01
N ARG A 167 -4.79 16.94 9.27
CA ARG A 167 -5.23 17.45 10.57
C ARG A 167 -6.66 17.01 10.89
N ARG A 168 -6.95 16.84 12.18
CA ARG A 168 -8.23 16.29 12.60
C ARG A 168 -9.40 17.24 12.34
N ALA A 169 -9.22 18.53 12.60
CA ALA A 169 -10.25 19.55 12.41
C ALA A 169 -10.12 20.17 11.01
N ASN A 170 -11.16 20.06 10.19
CA ASN A 170 -11.21 20.62 8.84
C ASN A 170 -9.99 20.23 8.00
N GLY A 171 -9.61 18.95 8.05
CA GLY A 171 -8.57 18.39 7.21
C GLY A 171 -9.06 18.21 5.78
N GLY A 172 -8.15 18.33 4.80
CA GLY A 172 -8.44 18.05 3.40
C GLY A 172 -8.99 16.63 3.14
N TRP A 173 -8.68 15.68 4.04
CA TRP A 173 -9.18 14.31 4.00
C TRP A 173 -10.71 14.18 4.12
N ASP A 174 -11.40 15.17 4.69
CA ASP A 174 -12.87 15.19 4.85
C ASP A 174 -13.57 16.07 3.77
N SER A 175 -12.81 16.52 2.76
CA SER A 175 -13.36 17.28 1.64
C SER A 175 -13.85 16.36 0.51
N PRO A 176 -14.66 16.82 -0.45
CA PRO A 176 -15.04 16.01 -1.61
C PRO A 176 -13.87 15.46 -2.45
N TYR A 177 -12.69 16.06 -2.33
CA TYR A 177 -11.46 15.59 -2.98
C TYR A 177 -10.81 14.41 -2.22
N GLY A 178 -10.89 14.42 -0.89
CA GLY A 178 -10.35 13.36 -0.02
C GLY A 178 -11.23 12.12 -0.03
#